data_AF-A0A7W1Z6I8-F1
#
_entry.id   AF-A0A7W1Z6I8-F1
#
_cell.length_a   1.000
_cell.length_b   1.000
_cell.length_c   1.000
_cell.angle_alpha   90.00
_cell.angle_beta   90.00
_cell.angle_gamma   90.00
#
_symmetry.space_group_name_H-M   'P 1'
#
loop_
_entity.id
_entity.type
_entity.pdbx_description
1 polymer ?
#
loop_
_entity_poly.entity_id
_entity_poly.type
_entity_poly.pdbx_seq_one_letter_code
_entity_poly.pdbx_strand_id
1 'polypeptide(L)'
;LEDDIVLLPHKGTDVFETDLPDHLQRLGITHLVIAGMTANLCCESTGRHATEHGYDVTFLSDAIGSESVPSYEASIHLNYPLIANGVMKVDDFVAALDGSSAGRHSVQKGDTLHGSDAGEIGEVDKVVEATGEHEAYMVVPRGMIFETDTYIPLDAVVRRAGTDVFINIPKLVVPMMPWSEPPTRKELREKQGPNASTVDKLYGSR
;
A
#
# COMPACT_ATOMS: atom_id res chain seq x y z
N LEU A 1 8.19 -3.94 25.13
CA LEU A 1 8.66 -5.21 25.77
C LEU A 1 7.65 -5.77 26.76
N GLU A 2 7.16 -5.02 27.76
CA GLU A 2 6.14 -5.58 28.68
C GLU A 2 4.80 -5.88 28.00
N ASP A 3 4.43 -5.12 26.95
CA ASP A 3 3.20 -5.33 26.18
C ASP A 3 3.41 -6.10 24.86
N ASP A 4 4.63 -6.56 24.59
CA ASP A 4 4.95 -7.20 23.31
C ASP A 4 4.56 -8.68 23.36
N ILE A 5 3.99 -9.17 22.26
CA ILE A 5 3.69 -10.59 22.09
C ILE A 5 4.93 -11.28 21.53
N VAL A 6 5.47 -12.23 22.29
CA VAL A 6 6.55 -13.11 21.83
C VAL A 6 5.94 -14.41 21.33
N LEU A 7 6.07 -14.66 20.04
CA LEU A 7 5.57 -15.87 19.39
C LEU A 7 6.31 -17.12 19.87
N LEU A 8 5.64 -18.26 19.73
CA LEU A 8 6.24 -19.55 20.03
C LEU A 8 7.45 -19.85 19.14
N PRO A 9 8.44 -20.61 19.66
CA PRO A 9 9.59 -21.01 18.87
C PRO A 9 9.17 -21.90 17.70
N HIS A 10 9.78 -21.66 16.54
CA HIS A 10 9.58 -22.45 15.32
C HIS A 10 10.93 -22.89 14.73
N LYS A 11 10.88 -23.92 13.87
CA LYS A 11 12.05 -24.47 13.16
C LYS A 11 12.07 -24.13 11.67
N GLY A 12 11.05 -23.44 11.18
CA GLY A 12 10.91 -23.03 9.79
C GLY A 12 11.38 -21.60 9.56
N THR A 13 11.31 -21.15 8.31
CA THR A 13 11.49 -19.73 7.94
C THR A 13 10.18 -18.95 8.04
N ASP A 14 9.05 -19.64 7.98
CA ASP A 14 7.73 -19.03 8.04
C ASP A 14 7.23 -18.95 9.48
N VAL A 15 7.00 -17.74 9.98
CA VAL A 15 6.45 -17.54 11.33
C VAL A 15 4.94 -17.78 11.39
N PHE A 16 4.22 -17.90 10.27
CA PHE A 16 2.80 -18.27 10.28
C PHE A 16 2.58 -19.70 10.77
N GLU A 17 3.61 -20.53 10.78
CA GLU A 17 3.59 -21.88 11.37
C GLU A 17 3.67 -21.86 12.92
N THR A 18 3.61 -20.67 13.54
CA THR A 18 3.55 -20.46 15.00
C THR A 18 2.12 -20.17 15.47
N ASP A 19 1.97 -19.61 16.68
CA ASP A 19 0.73 -19.04 17.20
C ASP A 19 0.43 -17.63 16.66
N LEU A 20 1.23 -17.09 15.73
CA LEU A 20 0.97 -15.80 15.09
C LEU A 20 -0.46 -15.67 14.53
N PRO A 21 -1.02 -16.63 13.74
CA PRO A 21 -2.35 -16.47 13.17
C PRO A 21 -3.43 -16.27 14.23
N ASP A 22 -3.35 -16.98 15.36
CA ASP A 22 -4.29 -16.85 16.48
C ASP A 22 -4.22 -15.45 17.10
N HIS A 23 -3.02 -14.91 17.24
CA HIS A 23 -2.81 -13.54 17.72
C HIS A 23 -3.38 -12.51 16.74
N LEU A 24 -3.08 -12.63 15.44
CA LEU A 24 -3.56 -11.71 14.42
C LEU A 24 -5.09 -11.71 14.34
N GLN A 25 -5.71 -12.89 14.36
CA GLN A 25 -7.16 -13.04 14.34
C GLN A 25 -7.80 -12.44 15.60
N ARG A 26 -7.28 -12.76 16.79
CA ARG A 26 -7.81 -12.26 18.06
C ARG A 26 -7.73 -10.73 18.18
N LEU A 27 -6.69 -10.13 17.61
CA LEU A 27 -6.47 -8.69 17.60
C LEU A 27 -7.15 -7.98 16.43
N GLY A 28 -7.76 -8.72 15.48
CA GLY A 28 -8.41 -8.15 14.30
C GLY A 28 -7.44 -7.43 13.36
N ILE A 29 -6.19 -7.89 13.30
CA ILE A 29 -5.14 -7.27 12.47
C ILE A 29 -5.42 -7.58 11.00
N THR A 30 -5.26 -6.57 10.15
CA THR A 30 -5.41 -6.70 8.69
C THR A 30 -4.15 -6.28 7.93
N HIS A 31 -3.20 -5.61 8.59
CA HIS A 31 -1.98 -5.09 7.99
C HIS A 31 -0.76 -5.54 8.79
N LEU A 32 0.23 -6.13 8.11
CA LEU A 32 1.49 -6.57 8.70
C LEU A 32 2.65 -5.73 8.18
N VAL A 33 3.47 -5.26 9.12
CA VAL A 33 4.71 -4.54 8.82
C VAL A 33 5.88 -5.43 9.22
N ILE A 34 6.72 -5.80 8.26
CA ILE A 34 7.77 -6.80 8.44
C ILE A 34 9.14 -6.10 8.47
N ALA A 35 9.91 -6.45 9.49
CA ALA A 35 11.30 -6.10 9.69
C ALA A 35 12.06 -7.31 10.28
N GLY A 36 13.40 -7.29 10.25
CA GLY A 36 14.24 -8.34 10.82
C GLY A 36 15.15 -9.05 9.82
N MET A 37 15.47 -10.32 10.07
CA MET A 37 16.41 -11.10 9.25
C MET A 37 15.95 -12.56 9.22
N THR A 38 16.05 -13.28 8.10
CA THR A 38 16.77 -12.93 6.86
C THR A 38 15.83 -12.53 5.72
N ALA A 39 16.24 -11.55 4.90
CA ALA A 39 15.45 -10.96 3.82
C ALA A 39 14.82 -12.01 2.89
N ASN A 40 15.64 -12.77 2.17
CA ASN A 40 15.23 -13.79 1.21
C ASN A 40 14.72 -15.11 1.84
N LEU A 41 14.68 -15.20 3.17
CA LEU A 41 14.24 -16.39 3.89
C LEU A 41 13.06 -16.04 4.79
N CYS A 42 13.30 -15.75 6.07
CA CYS A 42 12.22 -15.64 7.05
C CYS A 42 11.27 -14.47 6.75
N CYS A 43 11.82 -13.32 6.36
CA CYS A 43 11.00 -12.16 6.03
C CYS A 43 10.17 -12.41 4.76
N GLU A 44 10.79 -12.91 3.69
CA GLU A 44 10.08 -13.21 2.44
C GLU A 44 9.03 -14.31 2.62
N SER A 45 9.37 -15.41 3.28
CA SER A 45 8.46 -16.54 3.53
C SER A 45 7.21 -16.08 4.27
N THR A 46 7.42 -15.34 5.36
CA THR A 46 6.33 -14.79 6.19
C THR A 46 5.48 -13.80 5.40
N GLY A 47 6.10 -12.90 4.64
CA GLY A 47 5.36 -11.90 3.88
C GLY A 47 4.56 -12.51 2.73
N ARG A 48 5.08 -13.52 2.04
CA ARG A 48 4.32 -14.28 1.03
C ARG A 48 3.10 -14.93 1.65
N HIS A 49 3.28 -15.64 2.77
CA HIS A 49 2.17 -16.28 3.48
C HIS A 49 1.11 -15.25 3.90
N ALA A 50 1.53 -14.12 4.48
CA ALA A 50 0.64 -13.04 4.86
C ALA A 50 -0.20 -12.53 3.68
N THR A 51 0.44 -12.22 2.55
CA THR A 51 -0.26 -11.76 1.34
C THR A 51 -1.23 -12.81 0.82
N GLU A 52 -0.83 -14.08 0.76
CA GLU A 52 -1.69 -15.19 0.32
C GLU A 52 -2.90 -15.38 1.24
N HIS A 53 -2.79 -14.99 2.51
CA HIS A 53 -3.86 -14.99 3.50
C HIS A 53 -4.65 -13.67 3.56
N GLY A 54 -4.41 -12.74 2.63
CA GLY A 54 -5.20 -11.52 2.47
C GLY A 54 -4.83 -10.38 3.44
N TYR A 55 -3.67 -10.46 4.09
CA TYR A 55 -3.14 -9.32 4.84
C TYR A 55 -2.50 -8.32 3.88
N ASP A 56 -2.66 -7.02 4.18
CA ASP A 56 -1.83 -6.00 3.56
C ASP A 56 -0.42 -6.07 4.16
N VAL A 57 0.61 -6.14 3.31
CA VAL A 57 2.00 -6.33 3.75
C VAL A 57 2.85 -5.12 3.40
N THR A 58 3.66 -4.66 4.36
CA THR A 58 4.70 -3.64 4.13
C THR A 58 6.04 -4.12 4.66
N PHE A 59 7.08 -4.08 3.83
CA PHE A 59 8.45 -4.36 4.25
C PHE A 59 9.21 -3.06 4.55
N LEU A 60 9.90 -3.02 5.69
CA LEU A 60 10.78 -1.92 6.06
C LEU A 60 12.21 -2.22 5.60
N SER A 61 12.54 -1.74 4.39
CA SER A 61 13.77 -2.05 3.66
C SER A 61 15.05 -1.86 4.47
N ASP A 62 15.18 -0.74 5.18
CA ASP A 62 16.33 -0.39 6.02
C ASP A 62 16.29 -1.00 7.44
N ALA A 63 15.23 -1.73 7.78
CA ALA A 63 15.13 -2.56 8.98
C ALA A 63 15.16 -4.07 8.67
N ILE A 64 15.55 -4.44 7.44
CA ILE A 64 15.69 -5.83 7.01
C ILE A 64 17.16 -6.14 6.71
N GLY A 65 17.64 -7.27 7.22
CA GLY A 65 19.00 -7.75 6.99
C GLY A 65 19.03 -9.03 6.16
N SER A 66 20.12 -9.24 5.42
CA SER A 66 20.44 -10.51 4.77
C SER A 66 21.88 -10.94 5.07
N GLU A 67 22.16 -12.21 4.87
CA GLU A 67 23.49 -12.83 4.92
C GLU A 67 24.45 -12.30 3.85
N SER A 68 23.94 -11.79 2.73
CA SER A 68 24.74 -11.24 1.65
C SER A 68 24.05 -10.04 0.98
N VAL A 69 24.86 -9.12 0.44
CA VAL A 69 24.35 -7.97 -0.32
C VAL A 69 23.52 -8.43 -1.53
N PRO A 70 23.95 -9.40 -2.35
CA PRO A 70 23.11 -9.89 -3.46
C PRO A 70 21.75 -10.43 -3.01
N SER A 71 21.70 -11.18 -1.90
CA SER A 71 20.44 -11.70 -1.34
C SER A 71 19.52 -10.57 -0.88
N TYR A 72 20.08 -9.56 -0.21
CA TYR A 72 19.35 -8.36 0.22
C TYR A 72 18.77 -7.61 -0.99
N GLU A 73 19.62 -7.26 -1.96
CA GLU A 73 19.23 -6.47 -3.14
C GLU A 73 18.12 -7.16 -3.95
N ALA A 74 18.25 -8.48 -4.17
CA ALA A 74 17.21 -9.25 -4.85
C ALA A 74 15.88 -9.25 -4.07
N SER A 75 15.93 -9.36 -2.75
CA SER A 75 14.72 -9.36 -1.91
C SER A 75 14.02 -8.00 -1.96
N ILE A 76 14.76 -6.92 -1.67
CA ILE A 76 14.20 -5.57 -1.54
C ILE A 76 13.73 -5.02 -2.88
N HIS A 77 14.52 -5.19 -3.95
CA HIS A 77 14.27 -4.49 -5.21
C HIS A 77 13.52 -5.33 -6.24
N LEU A 78 13.47 -6.66 -6.10
CA LEU A 78 12.81 -7.54 -7.06
C LEU A 78 11.66 -8.31 -6.42
N ASN A 79 11.89 -9.03 -5.32
CA ASN A 79 10.88 -9.94 -4.79
C ASN A 79 9.78 -9.21 -4.03
N TYR A 80 10.12 -8.37 -3.07
CA TYR A 80 9.14 -7.70 -2.20
C TYR A 80 8.13 -6.83 -2.97
N PRO A 81 8.52 -6.05 -3.99
CA PRO A 81 7.56 -5.28 -4.79
C PRO A 81 6.54 -6.14 -5.55
N LEU A 82 6.83 -7.42 -5.76
CA LEU A 82 5.91 -8.35 -6.44
C LEU A 82 4.91 -9.02 -5.49
N ILE A 83 5.20 -9.04 -4.19
CA ILE A 83 4.43 -9.83 -3.21
C ILE A 83 3.77 -9.00 -2.12
N ALA A 84 4.14 -7.74 -1.95
CA ALA A 84 3.64 -6.89 -0.86
C ALA A 84 3.01 -5.60 -1.40
N ASN A 85 2.18 -4.98 -0.57
CA ASN A 85 1.54 -3.71 -0.86
C ASN A 85 2.52 -2.53 -0.78
N GLY A 86 3.64 -2.68 -0.08
CA GLY A 86 4.64 -1.64 0.03
C GLY A 86 6.03 -2.11 0.46
N VAL A 87 7.05 -1.41 -0.02
CA VAL A 87 8.43 -1.49 0.44
C VAL A 87 8.90 -0.06 0.70
N MET A 88 9.27 0.25 1.94
CA MET A 88 9.61 1.62 2.32
C MET A 88 10.70 1.65 3.40
N LYS A 89 11.16 2.84 3.75
CA LYS A 89 12.09 3.03 4.88
C LYS A 89 11.33 3.23 6.19
N VAL A 90 11.97 2.94 7.31
CA VAL A 90 11.41 3.16 8.65
C VAL A 90 10.97 4.60 8.83
N ASP A 91 11.79 5.58 8.44
CA ASP A 91 11.46 7.00 8.61
C ASP A 91 10.20 7.40 7.84
N ASP A 92 10.05 6.91 6.60
CA ASP A 92 8.84 7.14 5.80
C ASP A 92 7.61 6.50 6.47
N PHE A 93 7.78 5.33 7.08
CA PHE A 93 6.70 4.60 7.75
C PHE A 93 6.28 5.32 9.04
N VAL A 94 7.23 5.74 9.87
CA VAL A 94 6.97 6.51 11.09
C VAL A 94 6.31 7.84 10.75
N ALA A 95 6.80 8.54 9.73
CA ALA A 95 6.16 9.78 9.26
C ALA A 95 4.70 9.56 8.83
N ALA A 96 4.40 8.41 8.19
CA ALA A 96 3.03 8.05 7.82
C ALA A 96 2.14 7.71 9.04
N LEU A 97 2.71 7.11 10.10
CA LEU A 97 2.00 6.87 11.35
C LEU A 97 1.71 8.17 12.11
N ASP A 98 2.69 9.07 12.20
CA ASP A 98 2.53 10.38 12.84
C ASP A 98 1.53 11.27 12.08
N GLY A 99 1.36 11.03 10.78
CA GLY A 99 0.32 11.63 9.95
C GLY A 99 -1.11 11.10 10.18
N SER A 100 -1.31 10.13 11.08
CA SER A 100 -2.60 9.45 11.31
C SER A 100 -3.53 10.25 12.23
N SER A 101 -4.03 11.35 11.67
CA SER A 101 -5.46 11.70 11.61
C SER A 101 -5.75 12.92 10.71
N ALA A 102 -4.73 13.50 10.04
CA ALA A 102 -4.92 14.72 9.23
C ALA A 102 -4.18 14.77 7.86
N GLY A 103 -3.25 13.85 7.56
CA GLY A 103 -2.29 14.06 6.45
C GLY A 103 -2.40 13.20 5.19
N ARG A 104 -3.03 12.01 5.24
CA ARG A 104 -3.07 11.04 4.11
C ARG A 104 -3.72 11.59 2.82
N HIS A 105 -4.45 12.70 2.92
CA HIS A 105 -5.22 13.30 1.83
C HIS A 105 -4.89 14.79 1.61
N SER A 106 -3.80 15.32 2.19
CA SER A 106 -3.48 16.75 2.05
C SER A 106 -2.83 17.07 0.70
N VAL A 107 -3.35 16.50 -0.39
CA VAL A 107 -3.04 16.94 -1.74
C VAL A 107 -3.55 18.37 -1.86
N GLN A 108 -2.73 19.24 -2.42
CA GLN A 108 -3.07 20.64 -2.64
C GLN A 108 -3.02 20.98 -4.12
N LYS A 109 -3.78 22.00 -4.52
CA LYS A 109 -3.60 22.62 -5.84
C LYS A 109 -2.14 23.05 -5.99
N GLY A 110 -1.53 22.72 -7.12
CA GLY A 110 -0.12 23.01 -7.41
C GLY A 110 0.86 21.91 -6.99
N ASP A 111 0.40 20.84 -6.32
CA ASP A 111 1.26 19.68 -6.06
C ASP A 111 1.61 18.99 -7.40
N THR A 112 2.84 18.47 -7.51
CA THR A 112 3.30 17.70 -8.67
C THR A 112 3.03 16.22 -8.44
N LEU A 113 2.26 15.61 -9.34
CA LEU A 113 1.89 14.20 -9.25
C LEU A 113 2.92 13.32 -9.96
N HIS A 114 3.27 12.22 -9.32
CA HIS A 114 4.21 11.20 -9.80
C HIS A 114 3.59 9.82 -9.75
N GLY A 115 3.90 8.99 -10.73
CA GLY A 115 3.56 7.57 -10.71
C GLY A 115 4.43 6.78 -9.73
N SER A 116 4.10 5.50 -9.55
CA SER A 116 4.88 4.58 -8.70
C SER A 116 6.31 4.35 -9.23
N ASP A 117 6.54 4.63 -10.51
CA ASP A 117 7.82 4.61 -11.21
C ASP A 117 8.61 5.93 -11.07
N ALA A 118 8.14 6.86 -10.22
CA ALA A 118 8.65 8.23 -10.05
C ALA A 118 8.58 9.07 -11.34
N GLY A 119 7.78 8.65 -12.33
CA GLY A 119 7.53 9.43 -13.53
C GLY A 119 6.54 10.56 -13.26
N GLU A 120 6.90 11.79 -13.61
CA GLU A 120 6.02 12.96 -13.46
C GLU A 120 4.78 12.84 -14.36
N ILE A 121 3.60 12.85 -13.74
CA ILE A 121 2.29 12.77 -14.38
C ILE A 121 1.80 14.17 -14.79
N GLY A 122 1.89 15.13 -13.88
CA GLY A 122 1.46 16.51 -14.09
C GLY A 122 1.13 17.24 -12.78
N GLU A 123 0.76 18.50 -12.89
CA GLU A 123 0.39 19.35 -11.75
C GLU A 123 -1.10 19.18 -11.38
N VAL A 124 -1.41 19.14 -10.09
CA VAL A 124 -2.78 19.07 -9.58
C VAL A 124 -3.47 20.43 -9.74
N ASP A 125 -4.50 20.51 -10.57
CA ASP A 125 -5.29 21.75 -10.76
C ASP A 125 -6.33 21.95 -9.65
N LYS A 126 -6.99 20.88 -9.22
CA LYS A 126 -7.98 20.93 -8.13
C LYS A 126 -8.03 19.64 -7.34
N VAL A 127 -8.44 19.77 -6.08
CA VAL A 127 -8.78 18.67 -5.17
C VAL A 127 -10.23 18.84 -4.77
N VAL A 128 -11.00 17.77 -4.86
CA VAL A 128 -12.44 17.73 -4.59
C VAL A 128 -12.68 16.76 -3.44
N GLU A 129 -13.34 17.26 -2.40
CA GLU A 129 -13.74 16.48 -1.23
C GLU A 129 -14.84 15.47 -1.57
N ALA A 130 -14.92 14.40 -0.79
CA ALA A 130 -15.96 13.40 -0.96
C ALA A 130 -17.36 14.01 -0.78
N THR A 131 -18.29 13.60 -1.64
CA THR A 131 -19.70 14.00 -1.60
C THR A 131 -20.60 12.76 -1.49
N GLY A 132 -21.92 12.95 -1.52
CA GLY A 132 -22.87 11.82 -1.54
C GLY A 132 -22.74 10.94 -2.79
N GLU A 133 -22.30 11.51 -3.92
CA GLU A 133 -22.23 10.84 -5.22
C GLU A 133 -20.80 10.40 -5.59
N HIS A 134 -19.81 11.23 -5.28
CA HIS A 134 -18.41 11.02 -5.64
C HIS A 134 -17.51 10.84 -4.43
N GLU A 135 -16.48 10.02 -4.59
CA GLU A 135 -15.38 9.94 -3.63
C GLU A 135 -14.48 11.17 -3.71
N ALA A 136 -13.53 11.32 -2.77
CA ALA A 136 -12.55 12.40 -2.88
C ALA A 136 -11.59 12.12 -4.04
N TYR A 137 -11.33 13.12 -4.89
CA TYR A 137 -10.45 12.99 -6.05
C TYR A 137 -9.67 14.28 -6.33
N MET A 138 -8.58 14.16 -7.05
CA MET A 138 -7.84 15.28 -7.64
C MET A 138 -8.01 15.31 -9.15
N VAL A 139 -7.77 16.46 -9.77
CA VAL A 139 -7.78 16.59 -11.23
C VAL A 139 -6.43 17.07 -11.72
N VAL A 140 -5.89 16.31 -12.66
CA VAL A 140 -4.72 16.67 -13.45
C VAL A 140 -5.22 17.07 -14.84
N PRO A 141 -5.02 18.33 -15.27
CA PRO A 141 -5.57 18.82 -16.52
C PRO A 141 -4.91 18.15 -17.72
N ARG A 142 -5.60 18.20 -18.86
CA ARG A 142 -5.08 17.70 -20.14
C ARG A 142 -3.68 18.28 -20.42
N GLY A 143 -2.69 17.40 -20.54
CA GLY A 143 -1.30 17.73 -20.88
C GLY A 143 -0.83 17.11 -22.19
N MET A 144 0.49 16.98 -22.37
CA MET A 144 1.06 16.26 -23.53
C MET A 144 0.76 14.75 -23.48
N ILE A 145 0.50 14.21 -22.29
CA ILE A 145 0.30 12.78 -22.03
C ILE A 145 -1.18 12.38 -22.01
N PHE A 146 -2.09 13.29 -21.66
CA PHE A 146 -3.52 13.00 -21.52
C PHE A 146 -4.34 13.63 -22.63
N GLU A 147 -5.36 12.91 -23.11
CA GLU A 147 -6.33 13.45 -24.08
C GLU A 147 -7.45 14.24 -23.41
N THR A 148 -7.72 14.01 -22.14
CA THR A 148 -8.76 14.69 -21.35
C THR A 148 -8.23 14.96 -19.95
N ASP A 149 -8.95 15.80 -19.20
CA ASP A 149 -8.67 15.98 -17.77
C ASP A 149 -8.80 14.63 -17.07
N THR A 150 -7.83 14.30 -16.23
CA THR A 150 -7.76 13.01 -15.54
C THR A 150 -8.19 13.19 -14.09
N TYR A 151 -9.19 12.42 -13.67
CA TYR A 151 -9.83 12.47 -12.35
C TYR A 151 -9.30 11.31 -11.50
N ILE A 152 -8.31 11.60 -10.66
CA ILE A 152 -7.56 10.59 -9.92
C ILE A 152 -8.10 10.51 -8.50
N PRO A 153 -8.64 9.35 -8.05
CA PRO A 153 -9.07 9.15 -6.67
C PRO A 153 -7.96 9.48 -5.64
N LEU A 154 -8.31 10.10 -4.52
CA LEU A 154 -7.30 10.39 -3.49
C LEU A 154 -6.78 9.12 -2.79
N ASP A 155 -7.52 8.01 -2.83
CA ASP A 155 -7.06 6.71 -2.32
C ASP A 155 -5.92 6.09 -3.16
N ALA A 156 -5.68 6.61 -4.37
CA ALA A 156 -4.52 6.22 -5.17
C ALA A 156 -3.20 6.81 -4.62
N VAL A 157 -3.28 7.84 -3.76
CA VAL A 157 -2.11 8.50 -3.18
C VAL A 157 -1.47 7.59 -2.13
N VAL A 158 -0.20 7.27 -2.36
CA VAL A 158 0.59 6.47 -1.42
C VAL A 158 1.49 7.31 -0.54
N ARG A 159 1.91 8.49 -1.03
CA ARG A 159 2.88 9.34 -0.33
C ARG A 159 2.80 10.78 -0.80
N ARG A 160 3.10 11.72 0.09
CA ARG A 160 3.40 13.12 -0.24
C ARG A 160 4.75 13.52 0.39
N ALA A 161 5.60 14.19 -0.36
CA ALA A 161 6.89 14.70 0.07
C ALA A 161 7.05 16.15 -0.39
N GLY A 162 6.86 17.10 0.52
CA GLY A 162 6.78 18.51 0.12
C GLY A 162 5.59 18.75 -0.80
N THR A 163 5.85 19.21 -2.02
CA THR A 163 4.86 19.41 -3.09
C THR A 163 4.72 18.20 -4.02
N ASP A 164 5.53 17.17 -3.86
CA ASP A 164 5.47 15.96 -4.69
C ASP A 164 4.49 14.95 -4.09
N VAL A 165 3.53 14.50 -4.90
CA VAL A 165 2.52 13.51 -4.54
C VAL A 165 2.74 12.26 -5.40
N PHE A 166 2.74 11.09 -4.78
CA PHE A 166 3.01 9.81 -5.44
C PHE A 166 1.76 8.94 -5.40
N ILE A 167 1.42 8.32 -6.52
CA ILE A 167 0.33 7.35 -6.62
C ILE A 167 0.84 5.92 -6.83
N ASN A 168 0.00 4.93 -6.49
CA ASN A 168 0.33 3.50 -6.65
C ASN A 168 0.29 2.98 -8.10
N ILE A 169 0.11 3.86 -9.10
CA ILE A 169 0.02 3.49 -10.51
C ILE A 169 1.22 4.08 -11.27
N PRO A 170 1.93 3.31 -12.13
CA PRO A 170 3.00 3.85 -12.96
C PRO A 170 2.48 4.89 -13.95
N LYS A 171 3.30 5.91 -14.28
CA LYS A 171 2.91 7.00 -15.21
C LYS A 171 2.31 6.47 -16.52
N LEU A 172 2.91 5.44 -17.10
CA LEU A 172 2.47 4.85 -18.38
C LEU A 172 1.10 4.19 -18.32
N VAL A 173 0.63 3.82 -17.13
CA VAL A 173 -0.65 3.14 -16.92
C VAL A 173 -1.79 4.13 -16.69
N VAL A 174 -1.48 5.36 -16.23
CA VAL A 174 -2.49 6.38 -15.94
C VAL A 174 -3.45 6.65 -17.10
N PRO A 175 -3.01 6.78 -18.37
CA PRO A 175 -3.94 6.98 -19.49
C PRO A 175 -4.88 5.80 -19.77
N MET A 176 -4.57 4.60 -19.28
CA MET A 176 -5.40 3.40 -19.43
C MET A 176 -6.42 3.24 -18.30
N MET A 177 -6.32 4.07 -17.26
CA MET A 177 -7.24 4.03 -16.12
C MET A 177 -8.61 4.62 -16.51
N PRO A 178 -9.71 4.15 -15.90
CA PRO A 178 -11.05 4.69 -16.11
C PRO A 178 -11.22 6.03 -15.35
N TRP A 179 -10.31 6.98 -15.58
CA TRP A 179 -10.22 8.26 -14.87
C TRP A 179 -10.54 9.44 -15.80
N SER A 180 -11.32 9.20 -16.85
CA SER A 180 -11.85 10.26 -17.72
C SER A 180 -13.05 11.00 -17.12
N GLU A 181 -13.64 10.45 -16.05
CA GLU A 181 -14.79 11.01 -15.34
C GLU A 181 -14.55 10.95 -13.82
N PRO A 182 -15.21 11.81 -13.01
CA PRO A 182 -15.10 11.76 -11.56
C PRO A 182 -15.49 10.39 -10.98
N PRO A 183 -14.67 9.79 -10.10
CA PRO A 183 -14.96 8.49 -9.52
C PRO A 183 -16.24 8.52 -8.69
N THR A 184 -17.13 7.56 -8.90
CA THR A 184 -18.37 7.43 -8.13
C THR A 184 -18.19 6.50 -6.93
N ARG A 185 -18.96 6.72 -5.86
CA ARG A 185 -18.98 5.80 -4.71
C ARG A 185 -19.40 4.37 -5.09
N LYS A 186 -20.24 4.24 -6.11
CA LYS A 186 -20.74 2.94 -6.58
C LYS A 186 -19.60 2.11 -7.16
N GLU A 187 -18.76 2.69 -8.01
CA GLU A 187 -17.61 2.01 -8.64
C GLU A 187 -16.57 1.58 -7.59
N LEU A 188 -16.33 2.42 -6.58
CA LEU A 188 -15.43 2.04 -5.48
C LEU A 188 -15.98 0.83 -4.70
N ARG A 189 -17.29 0.83 -4.40
CA ARG A 189 -17.95 -0.28 -3.72
C ARG A 189 -17.94 -1.57 -4.54
N GLU A 190 -18.03 -1.47 -5.87
CA GLU A 190 -17.86 -2.60 -6.77
C GLU A 190 -16.41 -3.12 -6.79
N LYS A 191 -15.41 -2.22 -6.76
CA LYS A 191 -13.97 -2.56 -6.70
C LYS A 191 -13.56 -3.21 -5.37
N GLN A 192 -14.01 -2.64 -4.24
CA GLN A 192 -13.67 -3.12 -2.90
C GLN A 192 -14.42 -4.41 -2.52
N GLY A 193 -15.51 -4.70 -3.23
CA GLY A 193 -16.38 -5.82 -2.91
C GLY A 193 -17.21 -5.59 -1.64
N PRO A 194 -18.06 -6.56 -1.27
CA PRO A 194 -18.81 -6.50 -0.03
C PRO A 194 -17.88 -6.46 1.19
N ASN A 195 -18.30 -5.76 2.25
CA ASN A 195 -17.54 -5.72 3.49
C ASN A 195 -17.34 -7.15 4.02
N ALA A 196 -16.16 -7.49 4.55
CA ALA A 196 -15.86 -8.83 5.04
C ALA A 196 -16.91 -9.36 6.03
N SER A 197 -17.49 -8.49 6.88
CA SER A 197 -18.58 -8.85 7.81
C SER A 197 -19.91 -9.23 7.15
N THR A 198 -20.07 -8.90 5.86
CA THR A 198 -21.28 -9.13 5.07
C THR A 198 -21.12 -10.26 4.05
N VAL A 199 -19.96 -10.90 4.01
CA VAL A 199 -19.71 -12.06 3.14
C VAL A 199 -19.89 -13.32 3.97
N ASP A 200 -20.87 -14.14 3.60
CA ASP A 200 -21.18 -15.42 4.28
C ASP A 200 -19.95 -16.35 4.36
N LYS A 201 -19.04 -16.23 3.39
CA LYS A 201 -17.80 -17.01 3.35
C LYS A 201 -16.72 -16.29 2.56
N LEU A 202 -15.58 -16.01 3.19
CA LEU A 202 -14.39 -15.51 2.48
C LEU A 202 -13.83 -16.65 1.61
N TYR A 203 -13.31 -16.31 0.42
CA TYR A 203 -12.75 -17.28 -0.52
C TYR A 203 -11.68 -18.14 0.17
N GLY A 204 -11.85 -19.47 0.15
CA GLY A 204 -10.90 -20.41 0.76
C GLY A 204 -11.06 -20.64 2.28
N SER A 205 -11.99 -19.96 2.97
CA SER A 205 -12.28 -20.31 4.36
C SER A 205 -12.96 -21.69 4.44
N ARG A 206 -12.36 -22.62 5.21
CA ARG A 206 -12.95 -23.94 5.50
C ARG A 206 -14.12 -23.77 6.45
#